data_AF-A0A381L2L7-F1
#
_entry.id   AF-A0A381L2L7-F1
#
_cell.length_a   1.000
_cell.length_b   1.000
_cell.length_c   1.000
_cell.angle_alpha   90.00
_cell.angle_beta   90.00
_cell.angle_gamma   90.00
#
_symmetry.space_group_name_H-M   'P 1'
#
loop_
_entity.id
_entity.type
_entity.pdbx_description
1 polymer ?
#
loop_
_entity_poly.entity_id
_entity_poly.type
_entity_poly.pdbx_seq_one_letter_code
_entity_poly.pdbx_strand_id
1 'polypeptide(L)'
;MWIRFCISLLLSGLVHQVKCIDRPYSDMYLPDGTNGFVCGINYFTIEYARQVANVIVDTIFFENHFQKYPKIFEDTHLFNVKSDILLSWP
;
A
#
# COMPACT_ATOMS: atom_id res chain seq x y z
N MET A 1 -41.70 7.12 -0.66
CA MET A 1 -40.61 6.95 0.34
C MET A 1 -39.49 6.03 -0.16
N TRP A 2 -39.82 4.90 -0.77
CA TRP A 2 -38.85 3.95 -1.35
C TRP A 2 -37.92 4.50 -2.43
N ILE A 3 -38.42 5.34 -3.34
CA ILE A 3 -37.59 5.89 -4.42
C ILE A 3 -36.40 6.70 -3.86
N ARG A 4 -36.61 7.48 -2.79
CA ARG A 4 -35.53 8.25 -2.14
C ARG A 4 -34.50 7.33 -1.46
N PHE A 5 -34.95 6.21 -0.89
CA PHE A 5 -34.07 5.21 -0.29
C PHE A 5 -33.21 4.52 -1.36
N CYS A 6 -33.81 4.11 -2.48
CA CYS A 6 -33.09 3.51 -3.61
C CYS A 6 -32.04 4.48 -4.19
N ILE A 7 -32.38 5.76 -4.35
CA ILE A 7 -31.44 6.78 -4.83
C ILE A 7 -30.30 6.96 -3.83
N SER A 8 -30.58 7.02 -2.53
CA SER A 8 -29.55 7.14 -1.49
C SER A 8 -28.59 5.94 -1.49
N LEU A 9 -29.13 4.73 -1.70
CA LEU A 9 -28.36 3.48 -1.70
C LEU A 9 -27.50 3.35 -2.96
N LEU A 10 -28.00 3.82 -4.11
CA LEU A 10 -27.20 3.88 -5.34
C LEU A 10 -26.08 4.91 -5.24
N LEU A 11 -26.36 6.09 -4.66
CA LEU A 11 -25.34 7.11 -4.46
C LEU A 11 -24.26 6.65 -3.48
N SER A 12 -24.62 5.98 -2.38
CA SER A 12 -23.63 5.42 -1.45
C SER A 12 -22.79 4.32 -2.10
N GLY A 13 -23.40 3.45 -2.90
CA GLY A 13 -22.70 2.44 -3.70
C GLY A 13 -21.71 3.05 -4.69
N LEU A 14 -22.13 4.08 -5.43
CA LEU A 14 -21.28 4.79 -6.39
C LEU A 14 -20.10 5.50 -5.70
N VAL A 15 -20.36 6.18 -4.58
CA VAL A 15 -19.29 6.81 -3.77
C VAL A 15 -18.30 5.76 -3.26
N HIS A 16 -18.78 4.59 -2.84
CA HIS A 16 -17.92 3.51 -2.38
C HIS A 16 -17.07 2.93 -3.52
N GLN A 17 -17.64 2.69 -4.70
CA GLN A 17 -16.89 2.22 -5.86
C GLN A 17 -15.80 3.22 -6.28
N VAL A 18 -16.15 4.50 -6.40
CA VAL A 18 -15.20 5.54 -6.83
C VAL A 18 -14.08 5.76 -5.81
N LYS A 19 -14.37 5.66 -4.50
CA LYS A 19 -13.36 5.87 -3.45
C LYS A 19 -12.52 4.64 -3.14
N CYS A 20 -13.07 3.44 -3.23
CA CYS A 20 -12.43 2.22 -2.74
C CYS A 20 -11.98 1.26 -3.84
N ILE A 21 -12.65 1.23 -4.99
CA ILE A 21 -12.37 0.27 -6.07
C ILE A 21 -11.55 0.92 -7.19
N ASP A 22 -11.79 2.20 -7.47
CA ASP A 22 -11.28 2.89 -8.67
C ASP A 22 -10.13 3.87 -8.39
N ARG A 23 -9.34 3.60 -7.33
CA ARG A 23 -8.01 4.21 -7.23
C ARG A 23 -7.04 3.25 -7.93
N PRO A 24 -6.51 3.58 -9.12
CA PRO A 24 -5.24 2.96 -9.48
C PRO A 24 -4.33 3.27 -8.29
N TYR A 25 -3.60 2.29 -7.77
CA TYR A 25 -2.76 2.44 -6.56
C TYR A 25 -3.53 2.44 -5.23
N SER A 26 -4.54 1.56 -5.10
CA SER A 26 -5.45 1.41 -3.95
C SER A 26 -4.80 1.00 -2.61
N ASP A 27 -3.48 0.92 -2.54
CA ASP A 27 -2.73 0.48 -1.35
C ASP A 27 -2.86 1.46 -0.17
N MET A 28 -3.57 2.57 -0.33
CA MET A 28 -3.40 3.74 0.51
C MET A 28 -4.70 4.51 0.81
N TYR A 29 -5.73 3.79 1.27
CA TYR A 29 -6.76 4.43 2.11
C TYR A 29 -7.08 3.56 3.33
N LEU A 30 -6.19 3.64 4.31
CA LEU A 30 -6.48 3.16 5.66
C LEU A 30 -7.20 4.26 6.44
N PRO A 31 -8.31 3.94 7.15
CA PRO A 31 -8.97 4.91 8.00
C PRO A 31 -8.00 5.46 9.04
N ASP A 32 -8.14 6.76 9.36
CA ASP A 32 -7.35 7.43 10.39
C ASP A 32 -7.31 6.58 11.67
N GLY A 33 -6.09 6.30 12.14
CA GLY A 33 -5.83 5.45 13.31
C GLY A 33 -5.45 4.00 13.00
N THR A 34 -5.39 3.59 11.73
CA THR A 34 -4.89 2.25 11.37
C THR A 34 -3.37 2.26 11.18
N ASN A 35 -2.65 1.53 12.03
CA ASN A 35 -1.19 1.44 12.00
C ASN A 35 -0.70 0.29 11.11
N GLY A 36 -0.85 0.42 9.78
CA GLY A 36 -0.46 -0.65 8.87
C GLY A 36 -0.57 -0.32 7.38
N PHE A 37 -0.61 -1.38 6.57
CA PHE A 37 -0.79 -1.39 5.11
C PHE A 37 -1.68 -2.58 4.73
N VAL A 38 -2.54 -2.42 3.72
CA VAL A 38 -3.34 -3.54 3.17
C VAL A 38 -2.81 -3.83 1.77
N CYS A 39 -2.44 -5.08 1.52
CA CYS A 39 -2.02 -5.57 0.21
C CYS A 39 -2.93 -6.75 -0.18
N GLY A 40 -3.81 -6.50 -1.16
CA GLY A 40 -4.87 -7.44 -1.51
C GLY A 40 -5.82 -7.70 -0.33
N ILE A 41 -5.81 -8.93 0.19
CA ILE A 41 -6.61 -9.34 1.36
C ILE A 41 -5.80 -9.36 2.66
N ASN A 42 -4.49 -9.11 2.60
CA ASN A 42 -3.59 -9.23 3.74
C ASN A 42 -3.38 -7.86 4.40
N TYR A 43 -3.44 -7.84 5.73
CA TYR A 43 -3.10 -6.68 6.54
C TYR A 43 -1.72 -6.84 7.15
N PHE A 44 -0.86 -5.85 6.91
CA PHE A 44 0.49 -5.77 7.46
C PHE A 44 0.55 -4.62 8.47
N THR A 45 1.00 -4.88 9.70
CA THR A 45 1.19 -3.81 10.67
C THR A 45 2.42 -2.97 10.32
N ILE A 46 2.43 -1.71 10.76
CA ILE A 46 3.62 -0.85 10.61
C ILE A 46 4.83 -1.44 11.34
N GLU A 47 4.59 -2.16 12.44
CA GLU A 47 5.64 -2.81 13.23
C GLU A 47 6.28 -3.96 12.46
N TYR A 48 5.48 -4.78 11.78
CA TYR A 48 5.96 -5.83 10.89
C TYR A 48 6.79 -5.25 9.74
N ALA A 49 6.29 -4.19 9.09
CA ALA A 49 7.02 -3.52 8.02
C ALA A 49 8.38 -2.99 8.50
N ARG A 50 8.46 -2.42 9.71
CA ARG A 50 9.71 -1.94 10.33
C ARG A 50 10.68 -3.08 10.62
N GLN A 51 10.19 -4.21 11.15
CA GLN A 51 11.02 -5.39 11.42
C GLN A 51 11.62 -5.95 10.14
N VAL A 52 10.80 -6.13 9.10
CA VAL A 52 11.26 -6.62 7.79
C VAL A 52 12.28 -5.66 7.19
N ALA A 53 12.04 -4.34 7.24
CA ALA A 53 12.99 -3.34 6.76
C ALA A 53 14.36 -3.43 7.44
N ASN A 54 14.39 -3.62 8.76
CA ASN A 54 15.66 -3.77 9.49
C ASN A 54 16.42 -5.03 9.05
N VAL A 55 15.73 -6.16 8.91
CA VAL A 55 16.34 -7.41 8.43
C VAL A 55 16.91 -7.23 7.03
N ILE A 56 16.18 -6.58 6.12
CA ILE A 56 16.65 -6.31 4.75
C ILE A 56 17.93 -5.49 4.75
N VAL A 57 17.98 -4.42 5.55
CA VAL A 57 19.17 -3.57 5.68
C VAL A 57 20.36 -4.43 6.11
N ASP A 58 20.20 -5.24 7.15
CA ASP A 58 21.27 -6.11 7.61
C ASP A 58 21.69 -7.13 6.54
N THR A 59 20.73 -7.76 5.85
CA THR A 59 21.01 -8.70 4.76
C THR A 59 21.77 -8.03 3.61
N ILE A 60 21.37 -6.82 3.17
CA ILE A 60 22.04 -6.12 2.06
C ILE A 60 23.50 -5.80 2.38
N PHE A 61 23.77 -5.32 3.60
CA PHE A 61 25.11 -4.84 3.96
C PHE A 61 26.06 -5.95 4.42
N PHE A 62 25.53 -7.02 5.02
CA PHE A 62 26.36 -8.03 5.68
C PHE A 62 26.31 -9.40 5.00
N GLU A 63 25.27 -9.73 4.24
CA GLU A 63 25.16 -11.01 3.55
C GLU A 63 25.48 -10.85 2.05
N ASN A 64 26.69 -11.26 1.66
CA ASN A 64 27.21 -11.12 0.30
C ASN A 64 26.63 -12.17 -0.67
N HIS A 65 25.31 -12.27 -0.73
CA HIS A 65 24.60 -13.25 -1.56
C HIS A 65 24.05 -12.58 -2.82
N PHE A 66 24.19 -13.25 -3.97
CA PHE A 66 23.48 -12.90 -5.20
C PHE A 66 21.99 -13.14 -5.01
N GLN A 67 21.32 -12.20 -4.36
CA GLN A 67 19.90 -12.28 -4.10
C GLN A 67 19.11 -11.64 -5.24
N LYS A 68 17.95 -12.22 -5.54
CA LYS A 68 16.97 -11.68 -6.50
C LYS A 68 16.44 -10.32 -6.04
N TYR A 69 16.59 -10.00 -4.76
CA TYR A 69 16.17 -8.78 -4.08
C TYR A 69 17.31 -8.27 -3.19
N PRO A 70 17.31 -6.99 -2.79
CA PRO A 70 16.38 -5.94 -3.19
C PRO A 70 16.47 -5.64 -4.70
N LYS A 71 15.38 -5.11 -5.27
CA LYS A 71 15.38 -4.59 -6.65
C LYS A 71 15.05 -3.12 -6.65
N ILE A 72 15.56 -2.38 -7.62
CA ILE A 72 15.16 -0.99 -7.85
C ILE A 72 13.64 -0.95 -8.07
N PHE A 73 12.97 -0.08 -7.33
CA PHE A 73 11.55 0.18 -7.48
C PHE A 73 11.37 1.34 -8.47
N GLU A 74 11.00 1.00 -9.70
CA GLU A 74 10.94 1.95 -10.81
C GLU A 74 9.72 2.87 -10.75
N ASP A 75 8.63 2.40 -10.13
CA ASP A 75 7.33 3.06 -10.19
C ASP A 75 7.13 4.11 -9.09
N THR A 76 7.99 5.12 -9.07
CA THR A 76 8.07 6.08 -7.96
C THR A 76 7.01 7.17 -8.01
N HIS A 77 6.13 7.22 -9.02
CA HIS A 77 5.22 8.36 -9.23
C HIS A 77 4.23 8.59 -8.07
N LEU A 78 3.96 7.57 -7.26
CA LEU A 78 3.11 7.65 -6.05
C LEU A 78 3.84 8.19 -4.84
N PHE A 79 5.15 8.05 -4.83
CA PHE A 79 6.00 8.50 -3.77
C PHE A 79 6.54 9.85 -4.23
N ASN A 80 6.20 10.93 -3.54
CA ASN A 80 6.67 12.27 -3.88
C ASN A 80 8.17 12.46 -3.55
N VAL A 81 9.02 11.54 -4.01
CA VAL A 81 10.44 11.40 -3.72
C VAL A 81 11.21 11.58 -5.02
N LYS A 82 11.56 12.84 -5.34
CA LYS A 82 12.26 13.19 -6.58
C LYS A 82 13.74 12.74 -6.62
N SER A 83 14.31 12.32 -5.49
CA SER A 83 15.76 12.10 -5.33
C SER A 83 16.16 10.75 -4.75
N ASP A 84 15.20 9.96 -4.26
CA ASP A 84 15.53 8.81 -3.41
C ASP A 84 15.51 7.53 -4.24
N ILE A 85 16.54 6.70 -4.08
CA ILE A 85 16.57 5.35 -4.67
C ILE A 85 15.64 4.48 -3.84
N LEU A 86 14.47 4.17 -4.39
CA LEU A 86 13.55 3.22 -3.78
C LEU A 86 13.96 1.79 -4.13
N LEU A 87 13.95 0.93 -3.11
CA LEU A 87 14.20 -0.50 -3.25
C LEU A 87 12.93 -1.26 -2.88
N SER A 88 12.67 -2.35 -3.59
CA SER A 88 11.56 -3.26 -3.39
C SER A 88 12.04 -4.58 -2.80
N TRP A 89 11.19 -5.15 -1.95
CA TRP A 89 11.38 -6.42 -1.29
C TRP A 89 10.02 -7.14 -1.14
N PRO A 90 9.96 -8.47 -1.30
CA PRO A 90 8.71 -9.24 -1.19
C PRO A 90 8.07 -9.23 0.19
#